data_AF-A0A4S0GCH9-F1
#
_entry.id   AF-A0A4S0GCH9-F1
#
_cell.length_a   1.000
_cell.length_b   1.000
_cell.length_c   1.000
_cell.angle_alpha   90.00
_cell.angle_beta   90.00
_cell.angle_gamma   90.00
#
_symmetry.space_group_name_H-M   'P 1'
#
loop_
_entity.id
_entity.type
_entity.pdbx_description
1 polymer ?
#
loop_
_entity_poly.entity_id
_entity_poly.type
_entity_poly.pdbx_seq_one_letter_code
_entity_poly.pdbx_strand_id
1 'polypeptide(L)' 'MTFGNHGKETLMIKQPWKTAVEIEELENRHYVRVIEDGAVSIKGFSSRADAKTFAHSERARLGINTPLKE' A
#
# COMPACT_ATOMS: atom_id res chain seq x y z
N MET A 1 12.41 -31.82 -12.77
CA MET A 1 12.36 -32.10 -11.32
C MET A 1 12.04 -30.79 -10.63
N THR A 2 10.93 -30.78 -9.89
CA THR A 2 10.26 -29.61 -9.33
C THR A 2 11.08 -28.97 -8.21
N PHE A 3 11.23 -27.65 -8.23
CA PHE A 3 11.42 -26.87 -7.02
C PHE A 3 10.20 -25.96 -6.88
N GLY A 4 9.22 -26.45 -6.12
CA GLY A 4 8.18 -25.59 -5.60
C GLY A 4 8.80 -24.76 -4.49
N ASN A 5 8.66 -23.44 -4.57
CA ASN A 5 8.78 -22.59 -3.41
C ASN A 5 7.57 -21.64 -3.39
N HIS A 6 6.71 -21.87 -2.40
CA HIS A 6 5.68 -20.93 -1.99
C HIS A 6 6.39 -19.68 -1.45
N GLY A 7 6.49 -18.66 -2.28
CA GLY A 7 6.80 -17.31 -1.86
C GLY A 7 5.98 -16.40 -2.73
N LYS A 8 4.88 -15.87 -2.19
CA LYS A 8 4.17 -14.74 -2.79
C LYS A 8 5.09 -13.52 -2.64
N GLU A 9 6.19 -13.51 -3.38
CA GLU A 9 6.93 -12.30 -3.64
C GLU A 9 6.03 -11.54 -4.62
N THR A 10 5.04 -10.84 -4.05
CA THR A 10 4.38 -9.74 -4.76
C THR A 10 5.52 -8.86 -5.21
N LEU A 11 5.91 -9.00 -6.49
CA LEU A 11 6.84 -8.11 -7.14
C LEU A 11 6.23 -6.72 -6.97
N MET A 12 6.71 -6.04 -5.93
CA MET A 12 6.49 -4.62 -5.72
C MET A 12 7.07 -4.00 -6.98
N ILE A 13 6.22 -3.71 -7.95
CA ILE A 13 6.60 -2.86 -9.06
C ILE A 13 6.80 -1.49 -8.40
N LYS A 14 7.98 -1.31 -7.80
CA LYS A 14 8.46 -0.04 -7.27
C LYS A 14 8.56 0.83 -8.51
N GLN A 15 7.50 1.59 -8.80
CA GLN A 15 7.56 2.72 -9.70
C GLN A 15 7.95 3.91 -8.83
N PRO A 16 9.26 4.19 -8.64
CA PRO A 16 9.71 5.29 -7.79
C PRO A 16 9.23 6.66 -8.29
N TRP A 17 8.73 6.76 -9.52
CA TRP A 17 8.26 8.01 -10.11
C TRP A 17 6.76 8.28 -9.93
N LYS A 18 5.99 7.40 -9.29
CA LYS A 18 4.53 7.54 -9.21
C LYS A 18 4.05 7.72 -7.76
N THR A 19 3.34 8.81 -7.52
CA THR A 19 2.62 9.04 -6.25
C THR A 19 1.53 7.97 -6.08
N ALA A 20 1.57 7.23 -4.97
CA ALA A 20 0.69 6.08 -4.72
C ALA A 20 0.46 5.86 -3.23
N VAL A 21 -0.65 5.20 -2.88
CA VAL A 21 -0.93 4.73 -1.53
C VAL A 21 -1.38 3.28 -1.62
N GLU A 22 -0.65 2.40 -0.95
CA GLU A 22 -0.82 0.94 -0.99
C GLU A 22 -1.06 0.41 0.43
N ILE A 23 -1.92 -0.61 0.57
CA ILE A 23 -2.16 -1.30 1.84
C ILE A 23 -1.69 -2.74 1.69
N GLU A 24 -0.82 -3.19 2.59
CA GLU A 24 -0.31 -4.55 2.65
C GLU A 24 -0.69 -5.20 3.97
N GLU A 25 -1.05 -6.48 3.94
CA GLU A 25 -1.41 -7.27 5.12
C GLU A 25 -0.31 -8.34 5.31
N LEU A 26 0.50 -8.20 6.38
CA LEU A 26 1.61 -9.12 6.68
C LEU A 26 1.56 -9.51 8.15
N GLU A 27 1.58 -10.83 8.43
CA GLU A 27 1.65 -11.41 9.78
C GLU A 27 0.66 -10.76 10.79
N ASN A 28 -0.62 -10.63 10.41
CA ASN A 28 -1.68 -9.98 11.21
C ASN A 28 -1.48 -8.49 11.49
N ARG A 29 -0.63 -7.81 10.72
CA ARG A 29 -0.50 -6.34 10.74
C ARG A 29 -0.88 -5.77 9.39
N HIS A 30 -1.36 -4.54 9.42
CA HIS A 30 -1.74 -3.79 8.23
C HIS A 30 -0.76 -2.65 8.05
N TYR A 31 -0.02 -2.66 6.95
CA TYR A 31 0.94 -1.62 6.61
C TYR A 31 0.37 -0.76 5.50
N VAL A 32 0.45 0.56 5.68
CA VAL A 32 0.16 1.51 4.61
C VAL A 32 1.47 2.09 4.13
N ARG A 33 1.73 1.93 2.83
CA ARG A 33 2.87 2.50 2.14
C ARG A 33 2.40 3.71 1.34
N VAL A 34 3.00 4.85 1.60
CA VAL A 34 2.76 6.11 0.90
C VAL A 34 4.00 6.43 0.06
N ILE A 35 3.80 6.63 -1.24
CA ILE A 35 4.83 7.07 -2.18
C ILE A 35 4.46 8.48 -2.61
N GLU A 36 5.36 9.43 -2.41
CA GLU A 36 5.18 10.84 -2.76
C GLU A 36 6.49 11.34 -3.34
N ASP A 37 6.51 11.71 -4.62
CA ASP A 37 7.70 12.19 -5.33
C ASP A 37 8.94 11.27 -5.17
N GLY A 38 8.70 9.96 -5.14
CA GLY A 38 9.75 8.94 -4.93
C GLY A 38 10.22 8.75 -3.50
N ALA A 39 9.77 9.59 -2.55
CA ALA A 39 9.91 9.31 -1.13
C ALA A 39 8.90 8.23 -0.70
N VAL A 40 9.34 7.27 0.11
CA VAL A 40 8.50 6.18 0.61
C VAL A 40 8.37 6.28 2.13
N SER A 41 7.13 6.38 2.61
CA SER A 41 6.78 6.32 4.02
C SER A 41 5.93 5.08 4.31
N ILE A 42 6.24 4.34 5.37
CA ILE A 42 5.49 3.14 5.76
C ILE A 42 4.97 3.32 7.18
N LYS A 43 3.68 3.06 7.39
CA LYS A 43 3.05 3.10 8.70
C LYS A 43 2.30 1.80 8.99
N GLY A 44 2.59 1.18 10.13
CA GLY A 44 1.93 -0.05 10.58
C GLY A 44 0.72 0.24 11.46
N PHE A 45 -0.29 -0.62 11.35
CA PHE A 45 -1.54 -0.57 12.09
C PHE A 45 -1.90 -1.98 12.60
N SER A 46 -2.46 -2.02 13.80
CA SER A 46 -3.00 -3.23 14.42
C SER A 46 -4.42 -3.55 13.96
N SER A 47 -5.10 -2.60 13.30
CA SER A 47 -6.47 -2.72 12.82
C SER A 47 -6.56 -2.41 11.33
N ARG A 48 -7.30 -3.25 10.62
CA ARG A 48 -7.58 -3.07 9.19
C ARG A 48 -8.37 -1.79 8.92
N ALA A 49 -9.29 -1.44 9.82
CA ALA A 49 -10.12 -0.25 9.68
C ALA A 49 -9.28 1.02 9.75
N ASP A 50 -8.30 1.06 10.67
CA ASP A 50 -7.41 2.20 10.84
C ASP A 50 -6.47 2.35 9.64
N ALA A 51 -5.91 1.23 9.14
CA ALA A 51 -5.10 1.24 7.93
C ALA A 51 -5.87 1.76 6.72
N LYS A 52 -7.13 1.33 6.53
CA LYS A 52 -7.99 1.83 5.45
C LYS A 52 -8.31 3.31 5.58
N THR A 53 -8.63 3.76 6.80
CA THR A 53 -8.93 5.17 7.09
C THR A 53 -7.71 6.05 6.80
N PHE A 54 -6.54 5.63 7.27
CA PHE A 54 -5.29 6.35 7.00
C PHE A 54 -4.95 6.39 5.50
N ALA A 55 -5.05 5.25 4.81
CA ALA A 55 -4.81 5.19 3.37
C ALA A 55 -5.79 6.07 2.59
N HIS A 56 -7.06 6.14 3.00
CA HIS A 56 -8.05 7.03 2.40
C HIS A 56 -7.67 8.51 2.59
N SER A 57 -7.29 8.90 3.81
CA SER A 57 -6.81 10.26 4.10
C SER A 57 -5.57 10.64 3.28
N GLU A 58 -4.60 9.72 3.13
CA GLU A 58 -3.40 9.98 2.33
C GLU A 58 -3.72 10.07 0.83
N ARG A 59 -4.65 9.25 0.32
CA ARG A 59 -5.12 9.36 -1.08
C ARG A 59 -5.81 10.69 -1.35
N ALA A 60 -6.59 11.18 -0.38
CA ALA A 60 -7.22 12.50 -0.45
C ALA A 60 -6.16 13.62 -0.41
N ARG A 61 -5.20 13.54 0.52
CA ARG A 61 -4.08 14.50 0.65
C ARG A 61 -3.25 14.60 -0.63
N LEU A 62 -2.99 13.46 -1.27
CA LEU A 62 -2.16 13.35 -2.48
C LEU A 62 -2.96 13.57 -3.78
N GLY A 63 -4.27 13.82 -3.70
CA GLY A 63 -5.10 14.01 -4.89
C GLY A 63 -5.22 12.76 -5.78
N ILE A 64 -4.98 11.56 -5.23
CA ILE A 64 -5.04 10.27 -5.96
C ILE A 64 -6.51 9.79 -6.11
N ASN A 65 -7.46 10.54 -5.57
CA ASN A 65 -8.89 10.27 -5.73
C ASN A 65 -9.32 10.52 -7.19
N THR A 66 -9.28 9.45 -8.00
CA THR A 66 -10.18 9.27 -9.14
C THR A 66 -11.57 8.86 -8.62
N PRO A 67 -12.65 9.26 -9.31
CA PRO A 67 -13.98 9.41 -8.72
C PRO A 67 -14.52 8.10 -8.13
N LEU A 68 -15.10 8.20 -6.94
CA LEU A 68 -16.02 7.22 -6.40
C LEU A 68 -17.16 7.10 -7.44
N LYS A 69 -17.11 6.08 -8.31
CA LYS A 69 -18.20 5.83 -9.25
C LYS A 69 -19.40 5.36 -8.42
N GLU A 70 -20.46 6.16 -8.48
CA GLU A 70 -21.79 5.90 -7.89
C GLU A 70 -22.37 4.56 -8.33
#